data_AF-A0ABD4T444-F1
#
_entry.id   AF-A0ABD4T444-F1
#
_cell.length_a   1.000
_cell.length_b   1.000
_cell.length_c   1.000
_cell.angle_alpha   90.00
_cell.angle_beta   90.00
_cell.angle_gamma   90.00
#
_symmetry.space_group_name_H-M   'P 1'
#
loop_
_entity.id
_entity.type
_entity.pdbx_description
1 polymer ?
#
loop_
_entity_poly.entity_id
_entity_poly.type
_entity_poly.pdbx_seq_one_letter_code
_entity_poly.pdbx_strand_id
1 'polypeptide(L)' 'MSDMITIESKLHEPRRFDSFFGPVTLHPGLNFQVSARLWKNLKKVNPDVQSLLDQDLLREVGEDA' A
#
# COMPACT_ATOMS: atom_id res chain seq x y z
N MET A 1 -1.83 -15.74 12.53
CA MET A 1 -2.51 -15.31 11.30
C MET A 1 -1.78 -14.06 10.82
N SER A 2 -1.47 -13.92 9.53
CA SER A 2 -0.84 -12.70 9.02
C SER A 2 -1.92 -11.63 8.88
N ASP A 3 -1.75 -10.49 9.54
CA ASP A 3 -2.68 -9.36 9.42
C ASP A 3 -2.70 -8.86 7.98
N MET A 4 -3.91 -8.82 7.41
CA MET A 4 -4.19 -8.36 6.06
C MET A 4 -4.96 -7.06 6.12
N ILE A 5 -4.58 -6.11 5.27
CA ILE A 5 -5.24 -4.81 5.14
C ILE A 5 -5.71 -4.60 3.71
N THR A 6 -6.61 -3.62 3.52
CA THR A 6 -7.04 -3.18 2.21
C THR A 6 -6.42 -1.82 1.91
N ILE A 7 -5.85 -1.65 0.72
CA ILE A 7 -5.29 -0.38 0.26
C ILE A 7 -6.11 0.11 -0.94
N GLU A 8 -6.72 1.28 -0.82
CA GLU A 8 -7.23 2.03 -1.96
C GLU A 8 -6.07 2.71 -2.70
N SER A 9 -6.04 2.54 -4.01
CA SER A 9 -5.07 3.17 -4.91
C SER A 9 -5.80 3.96 -5.99
N LYS A 10 -5.57 5.27 -6.05
CA LYS A 10 -6.07 6.17 -7.10
C LYS A 10 -5.09 6.31 -8.28
N LEU A 11 -4.13 5.39 -8.38
CA LEU A 11 -3.18 5.36 -9.49
C LEU A 11 -3.89 5.02 -10.80
N HIS A 12 -3.37 5.51 -11.93
CA HIS A 12 -3.94 5.22 -13.25
C HIS A 12 -3.56 3.83 -13.79
N GLU A 13 -2.42 3.28 -13.34
CA GLU A 13 -1.91 1.99 -13.75
C GLU A 13 -1.36 1.20 -12.56
N PRO A 14 -1.27 -0.14 -12.65
CA PRO A 14 -0.66 -0.94 -11.60
C PRO A 14 0.80 -0.54 -11.36
N ARG A 15 1.16 -0.33 -10.11
CA ARG A 15 2.54 0.02 -9.71
C ARG A 15 3.09 -0.98 -8.71
N ARG A 16 4.32 -1.42 -8.97
CA ARG A 16 5.07 -2.31 -8.08
C ARG A 16 5.99 -1.49 -7.18
N PHE A 17 5.98 -1.81 -5.90
CA PHE A 17 6.86 -1.25 -4.87
C PHE A 17 7.68 -2.37 -4.27
N ASP A 18 9.00 -2.24 -4.31
CA ASP A 18 9.88 -3.19 -3.65
C ASP A 18 10.04 -2.81 -2.17
N SER A 19 9.96 -3.84 -1.31
CA SER A 19 10.21 -3.73 0.13
C SER A 19 11.24 -4.77 0.56
N PHE A 20 11.79 -4.62 1.76
CA PHE A 20 12.72 -5.61 2.31
C PHE A 20 12.09 -7.01 2.49
N PHE A 21 10.77 -7.08 2.69
CA PHE A 21 10.04 -8.34 2.90
C PHE A 21 9.43 -8.92 1.62
N GLY A 22 9.71 -8.32 0.46
CA GLY A 22 9.17 -8.70 -0.84
C GLY A 22 8.40 -7.58 -1.53
N PRO A 23 8.11 -7.72 -2.83
CA PRO A 23 7.39 -6.71 -3.59
C PRO A 23 5.89 -6.67 -3.24
N VAL A 24 5.28 -5.50 -3.37
CA VAL A 24 3.82 -5.33 -3.43
C VAL A 24 3.47 -4.65 -4.74
N THR A 25 2.49 -5.21 -5.44
CA THR A 25 1.88 -4.56 -6.60
C THR A 25 0.53 -4.03 -6.19
N LEU A 26 0.32 -2.73 -6.37
CA LEU A 26 -0.98 -2.10 -6.19
C LEU A 26 -1.61 -1.85 -7.56
N HIS A 27 -2.81 -2.36 -7.76
CA HIS A 27 -3.67 -2.07 -8.89
C HIS A 27 -4.53 -0.83 -8.59
N PRO A 28 -4.99 -0.10 -9.62
CA PRO A 28 -6.01 0.93 -9.46
C PRO A 28 -7.26 0.37 -8.74
N GLY A 29 -7.80 1.12 -7.78
CA GLY A 29 -8.93 0.72 -6.94
C GLY A 29 -8.50 0.03 -5.65
N LEU A 30 -9.32 -0.92 -5.17
CA LEU A 30 -9.12 -1.61 -3.90
C LEU A 30 -8.19 -2.82 -4.06
N ASN A 31 -7.11 -2.82 -3.28
CA ASN A 31 -6.15 -3.92 -3.18
C ASN A 31 -6.43 -4.68 -1.88
N PHE A 32 -7.12 -5.80 -2.01
CA PHE A 32 -7.42 -6.69 -0.88
C PHE A 32 -6.19 -7.54 -0.52
N GLN A 33 -6.09 -7.92 0.75
CA GLN A 33 -5.07 -8.88 1.23
C GLN A 33 -3.61 -8.38 1.13
N VAL A 34 -3.39 -7.08 1.25
CA VAL A 34 -2.04 -6.55 1.39
C VAL A 34 -1.54 -6.88 2.79
N SER A 35 -0.34 -7.46 2.92
CA SER A 35 0.22 -7.76 4.23
C SER A 35 0.49 -6.48 5.02
N ALA A 36 -0.09 -6.37 6.22
CA ALA A 36 0.07 -5.20 7.09
C ALA A 36 1.54 -4.93 7.44
N ARG A 37 2.31 -6.00 7.69
CA ARG A 37 3.75 -5.90 7.98
C ARG A 37 4.54 -5.35 6.80
N LEU A 38 4.24 -5.81 5.60
CA LEU A 38 4.89 -5.37 4.37
C LEU A 38 4.53 -3.90 4.09
N TRP A 39 3.24 -3.56 4.19
CA TRP A 39 2.77 -2.19 4.02
C TRP A 39 3.40 -1.22 5.01
N LYS A 40 3.44 -1.55 6.30
CA LYS A 40 4.11 -0.73 7.33
C LYS A 40 5.59 -0.51 7.01
N ASN A 41 6.27 -1.52 6.44
CA ASN A 41 7.65 -1.36 5.99
C ASN A 41 7.73 -0.39 4.80
N LEU A 42 6.91 -0.58 3.76
CA LEU A 42 6.86 0.29 2.59
C LEU A 42 6.63 1.75 2.94
N LYS A 43 5.65 2.06 3.79
CA LYS A 43 5.40 3.43 4.27
C LYS A 43 6.65 4.08 4.89
N LYS A 44 7.46 3.28 5.59
CA LYS A 44 8.65 3.78 6.28
C LYS A 44 9.86 3.95 5.37
N VAL A 45 10.04 3.06 4.39
CA VAL A 45 11.31 2.94 3.65
C VAL A 45 11.22 3.33 2.17
N ASN A 46 10.03 3.35 1.58
CA ASN A 46 9.87 3.62 0.15
C ASN A 46 9.41 5.08 -0.06
N PRO A 47 10.27 5.96 -0.61
CA PRO A 47 9.95 7.38 -0.77
C PRO A 47 8.82 7.62 -1.78
N ASP A 48 8.65 6.76 -2.79
CA ASP A 48 7.53 6.85 -3.72
C ASP A 48 6.21 6.60 -2.98
N VAL A 49 6.16 5.57 -2.12
CA VAL A 49 4.97 5.28 -1.31
C VAL A 49 4.63 6.45 -0.39
N GLN A 50 5.63 7.08 0.24
CA GLN A 50 5.41 8.28 1.07
C GLN A 50 4.82 9.43 0.26
N SER A 51 5.43 9.75 -0.90
CA SER A 51 4.94 10.80 -1.77
C SER A 51 3.52 10.55 -2.27
N LEU A 52 3.17 9.29 -2.55
CA LEU A 52 1.82 8.91 -2.98
C LEU A 52 0.79 8.98 -1.85
N LEU A 53 1.19 8.74 -0.60
CA LEU A 53 0.34 8.95 0.58
C LEU A 53 0.10 10.45 0.82
N ASP A 54 1.14 11.27 0.71
CA ASP A 54 1.04 12.74 0.87
C ASP A 54 0.14 13.38 -0.21
N GLN A 55 0.07 12.77 -1.40
CA GLN A 55 -0.79 13.18 -2.51
C GLN A 55 -2.22 12.60 -2.43
N ASP A 56 -2.57 11.86 -1.37
CA ASP A 56 -3.87 11.16 -1.23
C ASP A 56 -4.17 10.20 -2.41
N LEU A 57 -3.11 9.64 -3.02
CA LEU A 57 -3.19 8.66 -4.11
C LEU A 57 -3.21 7.22 -3.59
N LEU A 58 -2.78 6.99 -2.35
CA LEU A 58 -2.87 5.70 -1.66
C LEU A 58 -3.52 5.91 -0.28
N ARG A 59 -4.38 4.99 0.14
CA ARG A 59 -5.04 5.06 1.46
C ARG A 59 -5.33 3.67 2.02
N GLU A 60 -5.18 3.50 3.34
CA GLU A 60 -5.65 2.31 4.05
C GLU A 60 -7.16 2.35 4.26
N VAL A 61 -7.85 1.25 3.93
CA VAL A 61 -9.30 1.10 4.06
C VAL A 61 -9.59 0.00 5.10
N GLY A 62 -9.91 0.43 6.33
CA GLY A 62 -10.29 -0.40 7.50
C GLY A 62 -9.17 -0.54 8.54
N GLU A 63 -9.40 -0.57 9.87
CA GLU A 63 -10.54 -0.16 10.71
C GLU A 63 -10.26 1.24 11.31
N ASP A 64 -11.33 1.95 11.68
CA ASP A 64 -11.41 3.35 12.18
C ASP A 64 -11.42 4.47 11.12
N ALA A 65 -12.65 4.90 10.84
CA ALA A 65 -12.94 6.31 10.57
C ALA A 65 -12.70 7.15 11.83
#